data_AF-A0AAV0BLT8-F1
#
_entry.id   AF-A0AAV0BLT8-F1
#
_cell.length_a   1.000
_cell.length_b   1.000
_cell.length_c   1.000
_cell.angle_alpha   90.00
_cell.angle_beta   90.00
_cell.angle_gamma   90.00
#
_symmetry.space_group_name_H-M   'P 1'
#
loop_
_entity.id
_entity.type
_entity.pdbx_description
1 polymer ?
#
loop_
_entity_poly.entity_id
_entity_poly.type
_entity_poly.pdbx_seq_one_letter_code
_entity_poly.pdbx_strand_id
1 'polypeptide(L)'
;MMSVFSSVTSRAGPKEHSSQEEDEEVLDEEPRNILLSLISQLRIGMDLHKVTLPTFVLEPRSMLERITDFLSHPDLIFGASRHEDPTERFIQALRYYLAGWHIKPKGVKKPYNPILGEIFRCRYDYPDGSQGFYVAEQVSHHPPVSAFYYASPDNQIEIWGDLRPKSKFLGNSAATIMEGTSKLLFGDRKEDGVYKITMPNMYARGILFGKMILELGDESKVQNETNQIFCDVEFKTKGFFGGEYNAIGGKVRDKSGVVGEIFGKWNEVMELRRTKGKTELMFDASKAQVTQKTVLPESEQDWNESRRLWSRVTRAIKKKDLDLATEAKTAIEDFQRDRAREREEKGERWEPVFFKLVDEEWKPKFELPDDCKEGTDLISKFIFDHHTSKPTSATFDLIKEIDRRESYGGNSSNSNSPTTATNVNSENNRNNSNHGTKKADQLRRKSSSLSSPGIDVVGIDKRDSSTFQQIS
;
A
#
# COMPACT_ATOMS: atom_id res chain seq x y z
N MET A 1 68.22 15.62 -13.85
CA MET A 1 67.55 16.83 -13.31
C MET A 1 66.12 16.81 -13.84
N MET A 2 65.19 16.06 -13.26
CA MET A 2 64.43 16.35 -12.02
C MET A 2 63.89 17.78 -11.94
N SER A 3 62.57 17.92 -12.15
CA SER A 3 61.72 18.96 -11.55
C SER A 3 60.26 18.46 -11.58
N VAL A 4 59.78 17.85 -10.50
CA VAL A 4 58.83 18.39 -9.50
C VAL A 4 57.49 18.86 -10.10
N PHE A 5 56.44 18.04 -9.94
CA PHE A 5 55.08 18.54 -9.76
C PHE A 5 54.37 17.80 -8.62
N SER A 6 53.89 18.61 -7.69
CA SER A 6 53.23 18.30 -6.43
C SER A 6 51.87 17.62 -6.64
N SER A 7 51.61 16.62 -5.79
CA SER A 7 50.32 15.98 -5.59
C SER A 7 49.25 16.95 -5.10
N VAL A 8 48.10 17.00 -5.79
CA VAL A 8 46.85 17.50 -5.22
C VAL A 8 45.93 16.29 -5.05
N THR A 9 45.82 15.83 -3.81
CA THR A 9 44.80 14.87 -3.37
C THR A 9 43.43 15.54 -3.42
N SER A 10 42.55 15.12 -4.33
CA SER A 10 41.13 15.46 -4.27
C SER A 10 40.50 14.72 -3.09
N ARG A 11 40.10 15.48 -2.07
CA ARG A 11 39.18 14.97 -1.04
C ARG A 11 37.83 14.75 -1.72
N ALA A 12 37.40 13.49 -1.78
CA ALA A 12 36.03 13.14 -2.12
C ALA A 12 35.09 13.79 -1.09
N GLY A 13 34.21 14.67 -1.55
CA GLY A 13 33.10 15.16 -0.74
C GLY A 13 32.09 14.04 -0.46
N PRO A 14 31.14 14.24 0.47
CA PRO A 14 30.08 13.28 0.74
C PRO A 14 29.27 13.06 -0.53
N LYS A 15 29.01 11.80 -0.90
CA LYS A 15 28.07 11.48 -1.98
C LYS A 15 26.68 11.90 -1.54
N GLU A 16 26.07 12.84 -2.25
CA GLU A 16 24.63 13.10 -2.16
C GLU A 16 23.88 11.82 -2.56
N HIS A 17 23.12 11.21 -1.65
CA HIS A 17 22.18 10.17 -2.00
C HIS A 17 21.04 10.80 -2.80
N SER A 18 20.95 10.50 -4.10
CA SER A 18 19.84 10.98 -4.92
C SER A 18 18.54 10.26 -4.54
N SER A 19 17.44 11.00 -4.41
CA SER A 19 16.08 10.51 -4.15
C SER A 19 15.62 9.40 -5.12
N GLN A 20 16.22 9.35 -6.30
CA GLN A 20 15.98 8.34 -7.33
C GLN A 20 16.45 6.94 -6.93
N GLU A 21 17.51 6.81 -6.12
CA GLU A 21 18.00 5.50 -5.65
C GLU A 21 16.98 4.82 -4.72
N GLU A 22 16.10 5.58 -4.08
CA GLU A 22 15.07 5.03 -3.20
C GLU A 22 13.87 4.46 -3.96
N ASP A 23 13.63 4.92 -5.19
CA ASP A 23 12.56 4.44 -6.07
C ASP A 23 12.95 3.20 -6.88
N GLU A 24 14.25 2.92 -6.97
CA GLU A 24 14.81 1.81 -7.73
C GLU A 24 14.87 0.55 -6.89
N GLU A 25 14.43 -0.58 -7.47
CA GLU A 25 14.67 -1.90 -6.90
C GLU A 25 15.45 -2.79 -7.87
N VAL A 26 16.55 -3.34 -7.37
CA VAL A 26 17.34 -4.37 -8.05
C VAL A 26 17.09 -5.68 -7.32
N LEU A 27 16.39 -6.59 -7.98
CA LEU A 27 16.18 -7.94 -7.48
C LEU A 27 17.39 -8.82 -7.77
N ASP A 28 17.70 -9.70 -6.82
CA ASP A 28 18.64 -10.82 -7.03
C ASP A 28 18.09 -11.78 -8.12
N GLU A 29 18.97 -12.62 -8.68
CA GLU A 29 18.63 -13.47 -9.83
C GLU A 29 17.43 -14.40 -9.58
N GLU A 30 17.34 -15.01 -8.39
CA GLU A 30 16.28 -15.94 -8.04
C GLU A 30 14.90 -15.24 -7.93
N PRO A 31 14.72 -14.18 -7.11
CA PRO A 31 13.48 -13.38 -7.10
C PRO A 31 13.10 -12.87 -8.49
N ARG A 32 14.08 -12.44 -9.28
CA ARG A 32 13.85 -12.00 -10.67
C ARG A 32 13.31 -13.12 -11.55
N ASN A 33 13.88 -14.33 -11.46
CA ASN A 33 13.42 -15.48 -12.24
C ASN A 33 12.00 -15.93 -11.85
N ILE A 34 11.66 -15.88 -10.55
CA ILE A 34 10.31 -16.15 -10.06
C ILE A 34 9.33 -15.13 -10.64
N LEU A 35 9.68 -13.83 -10.60
CA LEU A 35 8.85 -12.77 -11.15
C LEU A 35 8.65 -12.93 -12.67
N LEU A 36 9.72 -13.22 -13.42
CA LEU A 36 9.65 -13.46 -14.86
C LEU A 36 8.77 -14.67 -15.21
N SER A 37 8.88 -15.77 -14.45
CA SER A 37 8.03 -16.96 -14.63
C SER A 37 6.55 -16.63 -14.42
N LEU A 38 6.22 -15.87 -13.36
CA LEU A 38 4.85 -15.42 -13.11
C LEU A 38 4.35 -14.49 -14.21
N ILE A 39 5.17 -13.51 -14.64
CA ILE A 39 4.79 -12.55 -15.68
C ILE A 39 4.60 -13.23 -17.03
N SER A 40 5.37 -14.28 -17.36
CA SER A 40 5.25 -15.01 -18.62
C SER A 40 3.87 -15.66 -18.83
N GLN A 41 3.11 -15.85 -17.74
CA GLN A 41 1.76 -16.40 -17.77
C GLN A 41 0.68 -15.31 -17.96
N LEU A 42 1.06 -14.03 -17.92
CA LEU A 42 0.13 -12.91 -17.97
C LEU A 42 -0.09 -12.40 -19.40
N ARG A 43 -1.30 -11.92 -19.67
CA ARG A 43 -1.64 -11.21 -20.92
C ARG A 43 -1.81 -9.72 -20.64
N ILE A 44 -1.41 -8.87 -21.59
CA ILE A 44 -1.59 -7.41 -21.47
C ILE A 44 -3.09 -7.10 -21.24
N GLY A 45 -3.36 -6.23 -20.28
CA GLY A 45 -4.71 -5.86 -19.84
C GLY A 45 -5.32 -6.77 -18.78
N MET A 46 -4.66 -7.90 -18.45
CA MET A 46 -5.19 -8.84 -17.47
C MET A 46 -5.24 -8.24 -16.06
N ASP A 47 -6.32 -8.56 -15.35
CA ASP A 47 -6.51 -8.22 -13.94
C ASP A 47 -5.56 -9.05 -13.06
N LEU A 48 -4.72 -8.35 -12.31
CA LEU A 48 -3.72 -8.96 -11.43
C LEU A 48 -4.28 -9.30 -10.04
N HIS A 49 -5.51 -8.92 -9.71
CA HIS A 49 -6.07 -9.13 -8.37
C HIS A 49 -6.28 -10.61 -8.02
N LYS A 50 -6.36 -11.48 -9.03
CA LYS A 50 -6.44 -12.94 -8.87
C LYS A 50 -5.09 -13.63 -8.94
N VAL A 51 -4.01 -12.88 -9.18
CA VAL A 51 -2.65 -13.41 -9.28
C VAL A 51 -1.97 -13.24 -7.92
N THR A 52 -1.49 -14.35 -7.37
CA THR A 52 -0.75 -14.33 -6.11
C THR A 52 0.66 -13.80 -6.36
N LEU A 53 0.95 -12.59 -5.92
CA LEU A 53 2.28 -12.01 -6.03
C LEU A 53 3.24 -12.64 -5.00
N PRO A 54 4.54 -12.81 -5.35
CA PRO A 54 5.55 -13.31 -4.43
C PRO A 54 5.74 -12.40 -3.21
N THR A 55 6.17 -12.96 -2.08
CA THR A 55 6.33 -12.21 -0.83
C THR A 55 7.44 -11.14 -0.87
N PHE A 56 8.45 -11.32 -1.71
CA PHE A 56 9.54 -10.33 -1.85
C PHE A 56 9.08 -9.00 -2.46
N VAL A 57 7.95 -8.95 -3.18
CA VAL A 57 7.39 -7.67 -3.69
C VAL A 57 6.46 -6.98 -2.68
N LEU A 58 6.31 -7.53 -1.47
CA LEU A 58 5.41 -6.98 -0.46
C LEU A 58 6.15 -6.04 0.50
N GLU A 59 5.49 -4.95 0.87
CA GLU A 59 5.89 -4.19 2.07
C GLU A 59 5.20 -4.78 3.31
N PRO A 60 5.79 -4.63 4.51
CA PRO A 60 5.26 -5.23 5.74
C PRO A 60 4.10 -4.43 6.35
N ARG A 61 3.11 -4.05 5.54
CA ARG A 61 1.92 -3.29 5.95
C ARG A 61 0.71 -3.71 5.11
N SER A 62 -0.45 -3.81 5.76
CA SER A 62 -1.74 -3.91 5.06
C SER A 62 -2.08 -2.60 4.36
N MET A 63 -2.88 -2.66 3.29
CA MET A 63 -3.40 -1.46 2.65
C MET A 63 -4.15 -0.55 3.65
N LEU A 64 -4.86 -1.14 4.63
CA LEU A 64 -5.58 -0.38 5.66
C LEU A 64 -4.63 0.47 6.51
N GLU A 65 -3.45 -0.06 6.83
CA GLU A 65 -2.40 0.72 7.50
C GLU A 65 -1.72 1.70 6.55
N ARG A 66 -1.49 1.33 5.28
CA ARG A 66 -0.83 2.19 4.28
C ARG A 66 -1.61 3.49 4.03
N ILE A 67 -2.94 3.47 4.09
CA ILE A 67 -3.77 4.67 3.96
C ILE A 67 -3.38 5.75 4.98
N THR A 68 -2.88 5.36 6.16
CA THR A 68 -2.43 6.32 7.18
C THR A 68 -1.23 7.17 6.75
N ASP A 69 -0.53 6.82 5.67
CA ASP A 69 0.55 7.64 5.13
C ASP A 69 0.02 9.03 4.69
N PHE A 70 -1.26 9.14 4.26
CA PHE A 70 -1.92 10.41 3.98
C PHE A 70 -2.18 11.27 5.23
N LEU A 71 -2.20 10.65 6.40
CA LEU A 71 -2.44 11.29 7.70
C LEU A 71 -1.12 11.59 8.45
N SER A 72 -0.02 11.68 7.71
CA SER A 72 1.32 11.89 8.29
C SER A 72 1.61 13.36 8.60
N HIS A 73 0.91 14.27 7.92
CA HIS A 73 1.05 15.72 8.09
C HIS A 73 -0.31 16.40 8.31
N PRO A 74 -1.13 15.94 9.27
CA PRO A 74 -2.46 16.50 9.51
C PRO A 74 -2.37 17.93 10.07
N ASP A 75 -1.25 18.29 10.68
CA ASP A 75 -0.93 19.66 11.10
C ASP A 75 -1.04 20.67 9.95
N LEU A 76 -0.79 20.24 8.71
CA LEU A 76 -0.91 21.09 7.53
C LEU A 76 -2.34 21.49 7.21
N ILE A 77 -3.36 20.84 7.76
CA ILE A 77 -4.77 21.22 7.56
C ILE A 77 -5.41 21.87 8.80
N PHE A 78 -4.74 21.80 9.95
CA PHE A 78 -5.27 22.35 11.19
C PHE A 78 -5.40 23.87 11.13
N GLY A 79 -6.55 24.38 11.59
CA GLY A 79 -6.88 25.80 11.55
C GLY A 79 -7.16 26.37 10.17
N ALA A 80 -7.13 25.57 9.09
CA ALA A 80 -7.40 26.05 7.74
C ALA A 80 -8.80 26.69 7.62
N SER A 81 -9.80 26.18 8.34
CA SER A 81 -11.15 26.74 8.44
C SER A 81 -11.18 28.23 8.84
N ARG A 82 -10.14 28.73 9.53
CA ARG A 82 -10.07 30.12 10.00
C ARG A 82 -9.71 31.13 8.91
N HIS A 83 -9.24 30.68 7.75
CA HIS A 83 -9.06 31.61 6.62
C HIS A 83 -10.42 32.08 6.13
N GLU A 84 -10.60 33.39 5.94
CA GLU A 84 -11.85 33.97 5.41
C GLU A 84 -12.03 33.68 3.91
N ASP A 85 -10.94 33.65 3.15
CA ASP A 85 -10.96 33.38 1.73
C ASP A 85 -11.07 31.85 1.45
N PRO A 86 -12.13 31.38 0.77
CA PRO A 86 -12.28 29.96 0.41
C PRO A 86 -11.12 29.42 -0.45
N THR A 87 -10.47 30.27 -1.24
CA THR A 87 -9.31 29.88 -2.03
C THR A 87 -8.12 29.52 -1.16
N GLU A 88 -7.89 30.25 -0.05
CA GLU A 88 -6.82 29.92 0.89
C GLU A 88 -7.11 28.62 1.65
N ARG A 89 -8.37 28.38 2.02
CA ARG A 89 -8.80 27.11 2.62
C ARG A 89 -8.56 25.93 1.67
N PHE A 90 -8.92 26.10 0.40
CA PHE A 90 -8.69 25.11 -0.64
C PHE A 90 -7.18 24.85 -0.86
N ILE A 91 -6.35 25.90 -0.90
CA ILE A 91 -4.90 25.75 -1.02
C ILE A 91 -4.33 24.96 0.16
N GLN A 92 -4.85 25.15 1.38
CA GLN A 92 -4.43 24.33 2.52
C GLN A 92 -4.86 22.87 2.42
N ALA A 93 -6.10 22.59 2.00
CA ALA A 93 -6.54 21.22 1.72
C ALA A 93 -5.65 20.54 0.65
N LEU A 94 -5.28 21.28 -0.39
CA LEU A 94 -4.37 20.83 -1.43
C LEU A 94 -2.94 20.60 -0.89
N ARG A 95 -2.43 21.48 -0.02
CA ARG A 95 -1.13 21.30 0.64
C ARG A 95 -1.09 20.00 1.45
N TYR A 96 -2.09 19.78 2.30
CA TYR A 96 -2.24 18.56 3.08
C TYR A 96 -2.26 17.32 2.19
N TYR A 97 -3.07 17.33 1.12
CA TYR A 97 -3.16 16.23 0.17
C TYR A 97 -1.80 15.89 -0.48
N LEU A 98 -1.10 16.91 -0.98
CA LEU A 98 0.19 16.73 -1.66
C LEU A 98 1.28 16.19 -0.72
N ALA A 99 1.26 16.58 0.56
CA ALA A 99 2.21 16.11 1.56
C ALA A 99 2.11 14.60 1.84
N GLY A 100 0.99 13.95 1.53
CA GLY A 100 0.76 12.52 1.82
C GLY A 100 1.54 11.54 0.93
N TRP A 101 2.17 11.98 -0.16
CA TRP A 101 2.72 11.08 -1.19
C TRP A 101 4.19 10.71 -1.02
N HIS A 102 4.99 11.53 -0.31
CA HIS A 102 6.43 11.32 -0.18
C HIS A 102 6.79 10.06 0.65
N ILE A 103 5.87 9.54 1.46
CA ILE A 103 6.09 8.33 2.26
C ILE A 103 5.91 7.11 1.37
N LYS A 104 7.03 6.42 1.13
CA LYS A 104 7.07 5.23 0.29
C LYS A 104 8.07 4.21 0.85
N PRO A 105 7.82 2.91 0.62
CA PRO A 105 8.84 1.91 0.83
C PRO A 105 10.01 2.14 -0.14
N LYS A 106 11.20 1.67 0.24
CA LYS A 106 12.32 1.61 -0.70
C LYS A 106 12.01 0.59 -1.79
N GLY A 107 12.15 0.99 -3.05
CA GLY A 107 11.90 0.16 -4.21
C GLY A 107 10.40 -0.04 -4.52
N VAL A 108 10.10 -1.08 -5.30
CA VAL A 108 8.76 -1.34 -5.84
C VAL A 108 8.05 -2.38 -4.98
N LYS A 109 7.40 -1.90 -3.92
CA LYS A 109 6.65 -2.75 -2.98
C LYS A 109 5.15 -2.47 -2.99
N LYS A 110 4.36 -3.53 -2.81
CA LYS A 110 2.90 -3.49 -2.67
C LYS A 110 2.49 -3.83 -1.22
N PRO A 111 1.51 -3.13 -0.61
CA PRO A 111 0.97 -3.55 0.68
C PRO A 111 0.25 -4.90 0.59
N TYR A 112 0.00 -5.53 1.73
CA TYR A 112 -0.86 -6.69 1.80
C TYR A 112 -2.27 -6.32 1.31
N ASN A 113 -2.86 -7.21 0.52
CA ASN A 113 -4.25 -7.10 0.12
C ASN A 113 -5.12 -7.52 1.31
N PRO A 114 -5.91 -6.61 1.91
CA PRO A 114 -6.63 -6.93 3.13
C PRO A 114 -7.67 -8.04 2.90
N ILE A 115 -7.87 -8.89 3.90
CA ILE A 115 -8.97 -9.87 3.87
C ILE A 115 -10.30 -9.17 4.17
N LEU A 116 -11.42 -9.76 3.77
CA LEU A 116 -12.72 -9.15 4.07
C LEU A 116 -12.94 -9.06 5.58
N GLY A 117 -13.36 -7.88 6.04
CA GLY A 117 -13.56 -7.61 7.45
C GLY A 117 -12.27 -7.37 8.23
N GLU A 118 -11.10 -7.33 7.58
CA GLU A 118 -9.89 -6.82 8.22
C GLU A 118 -10.09 -5.37 8.65
N ILE A 119 -9.54 -5.00 9.81
CA ILE A 119 -9.61 -3.63 10.33
C ILE A 119 -8.22 -3.10 10.68
N PHE A 120 -8.03 -1.79 10.60
CA PHE A 120 -6.88 -1.11 11.19
C PHE A 120 -7.35 0.14 11.92
N ARG A 121 -6.87 0.33 13.15
CA ARG A 121 -7.20 1.50 13.96
C ARG A 121 -5.96 2.08 14.61
N CYS A 122 -5.89 3.40 14.69
CA CYS A 122 -4.82 4.09 15.37
C CYS A 122 -5.27 5.44 15.91
N ARG A 123 -4.46 6.00 16.79
CA ARG A 123 -4.62 7.35 17.34
C ARG A 123 -3.39 8.18 17.04
N TYR A 124 -3.55 9.47 16.94
CA TYR A 124 -2.49 10.46 16.87
C TYR A 124 -2.60 11.37 18.09
N ASP A 125 -1.49 11.61 18.76
CA ASP A 125 -1.39 12.57 19.86
C ASP A 125 -0.55 13.74 19.39
N TYR A 126 -1.14 14.93 19.31
CA TYR A 126 -0.50 16.11 18.75
C TYR A 126 0.21 16.93 19.84
N PRO A 127 1.23 17.74 19.48
CA PRO A 127 1.99 18.53 20.45
C PRO A 127 1.16 19.55 21.24
N ASP A 128 0.04 20.01 20.69
CA ASP A 128 -0.89 20.96 21.34
C ASP A 128 -1.89 20.27 22.29
N GLY A 129 -1.81 18.95 22.43
CA GLY A 129 -2.69 18.14 23.28
C GLY A 129 -3.95 17.65 22.58
N SER A 130 -4.23 18.08 21.35
CA SER A 130 -5.34 17.55 20.55
C SER A 130 -5.06 16.12 20.09
N GLN A 131 -6.12 15.41 19.68
CA GLN A 131 -6.03 14.02 19.25
C GLN A 131 -6.69 13.79 17.90
N GLY A 132 -6.14 12.85 17.14
CA GLY A 132 -6.70 12.33 15.89
C GLY A 132 -7.00 10.85 16.03
N PHE A 133 -8.09 10.40 15.45
CA PHE A 133 -8.61 9.04 15.58
C PHE A 133 -8.85 8.46 14.20
N TYR A 134 -8.30 7.28 13.91
CA TYR A 134 -8.39 6.63 12.60
C TYR A 134 -8.92 5.21 12.71
N VAL A 135 -9.82 4.85 11.80
CA VAL A 135 -10.24 3.47 11.56
C VAL A 135 -10.42 3.21 10.07
N ALA A 136 -10.00 2.03 9.63
CA ALA A 136 -10.29 1.52 8.30
C ALA A 136 -10.73 0.07 8.35
N GLU A 137 -11.54 -0.32 7.37
CA GLU A 137 -12.10 -1.65 7.25
C GLU A 137 -12.12 -2.11 5.78
N GLN A 138 -11.79 -3.37 5.55
CA GLN A 138 -12.00 -3.99 4.25
C GLN A 138 -13.46 -4.40 4.09
N VAL A 139 -14.26 -3.51 3.49
CA VAL A 139 -15.72 -3.67 3.33
C VAL A 139 -16.10 -4.57 2.15
N SER A 140 -15.19 -4.79 1.20
CA SER A 140 -15.35 -5.75 0.09
C SER A 140 -14.01 -6.35 -0.35
N HIS A 141 -13.98 -7.61 -0.78
CA HIS A 141 -12.76 -8.28 -1.27
C HIS A 141 -12.78 -8.52 -2.79
N HIS A 142 -13.95 -8.76 -3.39
CA HIS A 142 -14.13 -8.96 -4.82
C HIS A 142 -15.35 -8.17 -5.33
N PRO A 143 -15.15 -6.96 -5.90
CA PRO A 143 -13.88 -6.23 -6.02
C PRO A 143 -13.36 -5.72 -4.66
N PRO A 144 -12.04 -5.42 -4.53
CA PRO A 144 -11.48 -4.87 -3.30
C PRO A 144 -12.02 -3.46 -3.02
N VAL A 145 -12.52 -3.23 -1.81
CA VAL A 145 -12.87 -1.90 -1.30
C VAL A 145 -12.43 -1.77 0.14
N SER A 146 -11.63 -0.75 0.42
CA SER A 146 -11.18 -0.38 1.77
C SER A 146 -11.83 0.95 2.14
N ALA A 147 -12.71 0.98 3.13
CA ALA A 147 -13.30 2.20 3.65
C ALA A 147 -12.47 2.72 4.84
N PHE A 148 -12.38 4.03 5.00
CA PHE A 148 -11.63 4.65 6.10
C PHE A 148 -12.35 5.89 6.64
N TYR A 149 -12.08 6.19 7.91
CA TYR A 149 -12.54 7.37 8.63
C TYR A 149 -11.42 7.87 9.54
N TYR A 150 -11.27 9.18 9.55
CA TYR A 150 -10.41 9.93 10.46
C TYR A 150 -11.20 11.11 11.00
N ALA A 151 -11.06 11.40 12.30
CA ALA A 151 -11.47 12.69 12.82
C ALA A 151 -10.52 13.19 13.91
N SER A 152 -10.47 14.51 14.02
CA SER A 152 -9.84 15.22 15.13
C SER A 152 -10.83 16.28 15.64
N PRO A 153 -11.57 15.98 16.72
CA PRO A 153 -12.64 16.86 17.22
C PRO A 153 -12.13 18.25 17.59
N ASP A 154 -11.02 18.34 18.33
CA ASP A 154 -10.42 19.62 18.74
C ASP A 154 -9.95 20.47 17.54
N ASN A 155 -9.49 19.81 16.47
CA ASN A 155 -9.05 20.48 15.24
C ASN A 155 -10.18 20.70 14.23
N GLN A 156 -11.40 20.23 14.54
CA GLN A 156 -12.59 20.37 13.69
C GLN A 156 -12.38 19.78 12.28
N ILE A 157 -11.71 18.61 12.22
CA ILE A 157 -11.45 17.91 10.96
C ILE A 157 -12.15 16.56 10.96
N GLU A 158 -12.91 16.30 9.89
CA GLU A 158 -13.39 14.96 9.54
C GLU A 158 -12.94 14.59 8.13
N ILE A 159 -12.43 13.37 7.98
CA ILE A 159 -12.01 12.80 6.71
C ILE A 159 -12.59 11.40 6.58
N TRP A 160 -13.28 11.10 5.49
CA TRP A 160 -13.77 9.75 5.21
C TRP A 160 -13.68 9.44 3.73
N GLY A 161 -13.68 8.16 3.39
CA GLY A 161 -13.67 7.76 2.00
C GLY A 161 -13.45 6.28 1.83
N ASP A 162 -13.17 5.92 0.59
CA ASP A 162 -12.81 4.55 0.24
C ASP A 162 -11.78 4.50 -0.88
N LEU A 163 -11.05 3.39 -0.94
CA LEU A 163 -10.14 3.04 -2.02
C LEU A 163 -10.62 1.77 -2.72
N ARG A 164 -10.61 1.79 -4.05
CA ARG A 164 -11.03 0.69 -4.93
C ARG A 164 -9.90 0.34 -5.92
N PRO A 165 -8.79 -0.26 -5.45
CA PRO A 165 -7.63 -0.53 -6.30
C PRO A 165 -7.95 -1.58 -7.37
N LYS A 166 -7.62 -1.29 -8.63
CA LYS A 166 -7.70 -2.26 -9.75
C LYS A 166 -6.32 -2.48 -10.34
N SER A 167 -5.76 -3.67 -10.13
CA SER A 167 -4.43 -3.98 -10.62
C SER A 167 -4.47 -4.50 -12.06
N LYS A 168 -3.67 -3.91 -12.96
CA LYS A 168 -3.59 -4.26 -14.38
C LYS A 168 -2.15 -4.57 -14.81
N PHE A 169 -1.97 -5.63 -15.57
CA PHE A 169 -0.70 -5.89 -16.25
C PHE A 169 -0.64 -5.14 -17.59
N LEU A 170 0.42 -4.37 -17.83
CA LEU A 170 0.59 -3.50 -18.99
C LEU A 170 1.84 -3.87 -19.82
N GLY A 171 2.35 -5.10 -19.70
CA GLY A 171 3.57 -5.54 -20.38
C GLY A 171 4.80 -5.28 -19.51
N ASN A 172 5.68 -4.35 -19.90
CA ASN A 172 6.83 -3.97 -19.06
C ASN A 172 6.44 -3.03 -17.88
N SER A 173 5.17 -3.01 -17.52
CA SER A 173 4.66 -2.27 -16.37
C SER A 173 3.48 -3.02 -15.75
N ALA A 174 3.28 -2.83 -14.45
CA ALA A 174 2.03 -3.13 -13.78
C ALA A 174 1.47 -1.82 -13.22
N ALA A 175 0.16 -1.64 -13.28
CA ALA A 175 -0.51 -0.46 -12.75
C ALA A 175 -1.49 -0.87 -11.65
N THR A 176 -1.64 -0.03 -10.64
CA THR A 176 -2.80 -0.03 -9.76
C THR A 176 -3.59 1.23 -10.06
N ILE A 177 -4.75 1.03 -10.69
CA ILE A 177 -5.70 2.11 -10.94
C ILE A 177 -6.42 2.37 -9.63
N MET A 178 -6.26 3.57 -9.09
CA MET A 178 -6.79 3.95 -7.78
C MET A 178 -8.13 4.66 -7.95
N GLU A 179 -9.20 3.88 -7.92
CA GLU A 179 -10.55 4.43 -7.80
C GLU A 179 -10.90 4.68 -6.33
N GLY A 180 -12.01 5.40 -6.11
CA GLY A 180 -12.43 5.85 -4.78
C GLY A 180 -12.20 7.35 -4.60
N THR A 181 -12.63 7.87 -3.47
CA THR A 181 -12.58 9.31 -3.18
C THR A 181 -12.43 9.53 -1.68
N SER A 182 -11.49 10.39 -1.29
CA SER A 182 -11.39 10.94 0.05
C SER A 182 -12.21 12.22 0.13
N LYS A 183 -12.91 12.40 1.22
CA LYS A 183 -13.73 13.56 1.55
C LYS A 183 -13.17 14.21 2.80
N LEU A 184 -13.02 15.53 2.78
CA LEU A 184 -12.59 16.34 3.91
C LEU A 184 -13.68 17.36 4.23
N LEU A 185 -13.98 17.54 5.51
CA LEU A 185 -14.92 18.51 6.04
C LEU A 185 -14.29 19.28 7.21
N PHE A 186 -14.55 20.58 7.24
CA PHE A 186 -14.29 21.43 8.40
C PHE A 186 -15.54 21.46 9.30
N GLY A 187 -15.43 20.90 10.51
CA GLY A 187 -16.55 20.78 11.46
C GLY A 187 -17.08 22.13 11.94
N ASP A 188 -16.21 23.14 12.04
CA ASP A 188 -16.52 24.51 12.43
C ASP A 188 -16.92 25.41 11.25
N ARG A 189 -16.95 24.86 10.02
CA ARG A 189 -17.32 25.58 8.80
C ARG A 189 -18.05 24.67 7.82
N LYS A 190 -19.13 24.02 8.27
CA LYS A 190 -19.89 23.05 7.46
C LYS A 190 -20.51 23.70 6.21
N GLU A 191 -20.73 25.01 6.21
CA GLU A 191 -21.23 25.77 5.05
C GLU A 191 -20.27 25.79 3.86
N ASP A 192 -18.97 25.49 4.07
CA ASP A 192 -18.02 25.31 2.96
C ASP A 192 -18.25 24.03 2.15
N GLY A 193 -19.06 23.13 2.69
CA GLY A 193 -19.26 21.80 2.13
C GLY A 193 -17.98 20.95 2.13
N VAL A 194 -18.05 19.88 1.33
CA VAL A 194 -17.04 18.82 1.33
C VAL A 194 -15.99 19.05 0.25
N TYR A 195 -14.73 18.86 0.62
CA TYR A 195 -13.61 18.78 -0.31
C TYR A 195 -13.48 17.32 -0.79
N LYS A 196 -13.66 17.09 -2.09
CA LYS A 196 -13.56 15.76 -2.73
C LYS A 196 -12.19 15.63 -3.38
N ILE A 197 -11.50 14.53 -3.09
CA ILE A 197 -10.11 14.29 -3.47
C ILE A 197 -9.98 12.88 -4.03
N THR A 198 -9.53 12.75 -5.28
CA THR A 198 -9.22 11.43 -5.87
C THR A 198 -7.75 11.06 -5.66
N MET A 199 -7.35 9.87 -6.11
CA MET A 199 -5.98 9.38 -5.96
C MET A 199 -5.33 9.23 -7.35
N PRO A 200 -4.03 9.53 -7.50
CA PRO A 200 -3.27 9.16 -8.69
C PRO A 200 -3.16 7.65 -8.81
N ASN A 201 -2.89 7.20 -10.03
CA ASN A 201 -2.58 5.81 -10.28
C ASN A 201 -1.11 5.52 -9.93
N MET A 202 -0.83 4.27 -9.58
CA MET A 202 0.52 3.82 -9.24
C MET A 202 1.04 2.88 -10.30
N TYR A 203 2.27 3.08 -10.76
CA TYR A 203 2.91 2.30 -11.81
C TYR A 203 4.20 1.68 -11.30
N ALA A 204 4.30 0.35 -11.40
CA ALA A 204 5.55 -0.39 -11.32
C ALA A 204 6.12 -0.54 -12.73
N ARG A 205 7.16 0.24 -13.06
CA ARG A 205 7.87 0.19 -14.34
C ARG A 205 8.98 -0.84 -14.31
N GLY A 206 9.40 -1.33 -15.48
CA GLY A 206 10.61 -2.14 -15.63
C GLY A 206 10.54 -3.55 -15.04
N ILE A 207 9.32 -4.07 -14.82
CA ILE A 207 9.09 -5.38 -14.20
C ILE A 207 9.60 -6.58 -15.02
N LEU A 208 9.82 -6.40 -16.34
CA LEU A 208 10.42 -7.41 -17.23
C LEU A 208 11.83 -7.01 -17.66
N PHE A 209 11.99 -5.76 -18.08
CA PHE A 209 13.22 -5.22 -18.67
C PHE A 209 13.56 -3.86 -18.07
N GLY A 210 14.81 -3.73 -17.61
CA GLY A 210 15.33 -2.51 -16.99
C GLY A 210 15.34 -2.58 -15.47
N LYS A 211 15.43 -1.42 -14.82
CA LYS A 211 15.32 -1.27 -13.37
C LYS A 211 13.85 -1.12 -12.99
N MET A 212 13.45 -1.72 -11.87
CA MET A 212 12.10 -1.54 -11.37
C MET A 212 11.99 -0.18 -10.69
N ILE A 213 10.97 0.60 -11.08
CA ILE A 213 10.74 1.96 -10.57
C ILE A 213 9.27 2.14 -10.22
N LEU A 214 8.98 2.72 -9.06
CA LEU A 214 7.64 3.17 -8.69
C LEU A 214 7.40 4.59 -9.22
N GLU A 215 6.32 4.79 -9.97
CA GLU A 215 5.87 6.11 -10.42
C GLU A 215 4.42 6.35 -10.00
N LEU A 216 4.12 7.57 -9.57
CA LEU A 216 2.75 8.08 -9.53
C LEU A 216 2.42 8.68 -10.89
N GLY A 217 1.19 8.48 -11.35
CA GLY A 217 0.77 8.92 -12.67
C GLY A 217 -0.69 9.34 -12.76
N ASP A 218 -0.97 10.00 -13.88
CA ASP A 218 -2.29 10.48 -14.28
C ASP A 218 -2.81 11.63 -13.41
N GLU A 219 -4.07 11.99 -13.62
CA GLU A 219 -4.73 13.11 -12.97
C GLU A 219 -5.38 12.69 -11.65
N SER A 220 -5.19 13.51 -10.63
CA SER A 220 -6.02 13.54 -9.44
C SER A 220 -6.82 14.84 -9.36
N LYS A 221 -8.05 14.77 -8.89
CA LYS A 221 -8.96 15.89 -8.77
C LYS A 221 -9.11 16.28 -7.31
N VAL A 222 -8.87 17.56 -7.02
CA VAL A 222 -9.19 18.20 -5.74
C VAL A 222 -10.28 19.22 -6.01
N GLN A 223 -11.44 19.08 -5.35
CA GLN A 223 -12.64 19.84 -5.70
C GLN A 223 -13.39 20.29 -4.45
N ASN A 224 -13.78 21.55 -4.39
CA ASN A 224 -14.79 22.06 -3.46
C ASN A 224 -15.92 22.66 -4.31
N GLU A 225 -17.00 21.89 -4.47
CA GLU A 225 -18.13 22.25 -5.35
C GLU A 225 -18.89 23.47 -4.84
N THR A 226 -19.08 23.59 -3.52
CA THR A 226 -19.79 24.71 -2.88
C THR A 226 -19.19 26.06 -3.23
N ASN A 227 -17.86 26.18 -3.12
CA ASN A 227 -17.14 27.41 -3.44
C ASN A 227 -16.70 27.49 -4.91
N GLN A 228 -16.97 26.45 -5.71
CA GLN A 228 -16.58 26.33 -7.13
C GLN A 228 -15.06 26.48 -7.33
N ILE A 229 -14.28 25.77 -6.51
CA ILE A 229 -12.82 25.79 -6.55
C ILE A 229 -12.31 24.39 -6.89
N PHE A 230 -11.40 24.31 -7.87
CA PHE A 230 -10.93 23.05 -8.44
C PHE A 230 -9.43 23.09 -8.74
N CYS A 231 -8.77 21.95 -8.58
CA CYS A 231 -7.41 21.73 -9.06
C CYS A 231 -7.28 20.30 -9.58
N ASP A 232 -7.01 20.19 -10.88
CA ASP A 232 -6.58 18.94 -11.49
C ASP A 232 -5.05 18.85 -11.33
N VAL A 233 -4.60 17.91 -10.50
CA VAL A 233 -3.20 17.63 -10.20
C VAL A 233 -2.72 16.52 -11.13
N GLU A 234 -1.86 16.86 -12.08
CA GLU A 234 -1.17 15.93 -12.95
C GLU A 234 0.07 15.38 -12.25
N PHE A 235 0.09 14.07 -11.99
CA PHE A 235 1.30 13.35 -11.62
C PHE A 235 1.97 12.88 -12.91
N LYS A 236 3.12 13.47 -13.22
CA LYS A 236 3.79 13.27 -14.52
C LYS A 236 4.57 11.96 -14.47
N THR A 237 4.23 11.06 -15.39
CA THR A 237 5.05 9.88 -15.66
C THR A 237 6.14 10.22 -16.67
N LYS A 238 7.30 9.57 -16.57
CA LYS A 238 8.36 9.82 -17.53
C LYS A 238 8.00 9.28 -18.91
N GLY A 239 7.96 10.17 -19.90
CA GLY A 239 7.73 9.80 -21.31
C GLY A 239 8.99 9.21 -21.97
N PHE A 240 8.80 8.52 -23.09
CA PHE A 240 9.89 7.93 -23.89
C PHE A 240 10.91 8.95 -24.42
N PHE A 241 10.51 10.21 -24.62
CA PHE A 241 11.33 11.27 -25.24
C PHE A 241 11.91 12.28 -24.24
N GLY A 242 11.73 12.06 -22.94
CA GLY A 242 12.18 12.97 -21.87
C GLY A 242 11.14 13.15 -20.78
N GLY A 243 11.52 13.85 -19.71
CA GLY A 243 10.69 14.11 -18.54
C GLY A 243 11.44 13.93 -17.23
N GLU A 244 11.00 14.64 -16.20
CA GLU A 244 11.50 14.48 -14.83
C GLU A 244 10.65 13.45 -14.09
N TYR A 245 11.31 12.55 -13.35
CA TYR A 245 10.60 11.65 -12.44
C TYR A 245 9.92 12.44 -11.34
N ASN A 246 8.79 11.92 -10.89
CA ASN A 246 8.06 12.40 -9.71
C ASN A 246 7.54 13.84 -9.81
N ALA A 247 7.59 14.45 -10.99
CA ALA A 247 7.12 15.81 -11.19
C ALA A 247 5.59 15.89 -11.09
N ILE A 248 5.10 17.01 -10.57
CA ILE A 248 3.68 17.35 -10.54
C ILE A 248 3.41 18.64 -11.30
N GLY A 249 2.17 18.83 -11.73
CA GLY A 249 1.68 20.09 -12.27
C GLY A 249 0.18 20.23 -12.03
N GLY A 250 -0.31 21.45 -11.93
CA GLY A 250 -1.75 21.67 -11.75
C GLY A 250 -2.09 23.14 -11.64
N LYS A 251 -3.32 23.50 -11.97
CA LYS A 251 -3.81 24.88 -11.86
C LYS A 251 -5.00 24.93 -10.92
N VAL A 252 -4.85 25.70 -9.85
CA VAL A 252 -5.95 26.04 -8.96
C VAL A 252 -6.83 27.06 -9.66
N ARG A 253 -8.12 26.77 -9.78
CA ARG A 253 -9.12 27.61 -10.43
C ARG A 253 -10.27 27.87 -9.48
N ASP A 254 -10.68 29.13 -9.40
CA ASP A 254 -11.92 29.55 -8.74
C ASP A 254 -12.90 30.12 -9.78
N LYS A 255 -14.00 30.70 -9.32
CA LYS A 255 -15.00 31.38 -10.17
C LYS A 255 -14.45 32.53 -11.03
N SER A 256 -13.29 33.09 -10.70
CA SER A 256 -12.63 34.18 -11.41
C SER A 256 -11.56 33.70 -12.40
N GLY A 257 -11.21 32.40 -12.38
CA GLY A 257 -10.26 31.79 -13.30
C GLY A 257 -9.09 31.15 -12.57
N VAL A 258 -7.91 31.12 -13.20
CA VAL A 258 -6.70 30.55 -12.58
C VAL A 258 -6.20 31.50 -11.50
N VAL A 259 -6.00 30.99 -10.28
CA VAL A 259 -5.47 31.75 -9.14
C VAL A 259 -4.03 31.38 -8.79
N GLY A 260 -3.60 30.17 -9.17
CA GLY A 260 -2.23 29.73 -9.03
C GLY A 260 -1.93 28.43 -9.74
N GLU A 261 -0.65 28.12 -9.84
CA GLU A 261 -0.11 26.92 -10.49
C GLU A 261 0.81 26.19 -9.52
N ILE A 262 0.52 24.91 -9.26
CA ILE A 262 1.37 24.03 -8.47
C ILE A 262 2.39 23.34 -9.39
N PHE A 263 3.60 23.15 -8.89
CA PHE A 263 4.69 22.45 -9.58
C PHE A 263 5.73 21.94 -8.57
N GLY A 264 6.72 21.21 -9.08
CA GLY A 264 7.77 20.59 -8.28
C GLY A 264 7.69 19.07 -8.34
N LYS A 265 8.20 18.38 -7.31
CA LYS A 265 8.18 16.92 -7.23
C LYS A 265 7.55 16.43 -5.94
N TRP A 266 6.68 15.43 -6.02
CA TRP A 266 5.89 14.94 -4.87
C TRP A 266 6.72 14.29 -3.77
N ASN A 267 7.96 13.89 -4.08
CA ASN A 267 8.92 13.31 -3.14
C ASN A 267 10.05 14.27 -2.72
N GLU A 268 10.07 15.50 -3.20
CA GLU A 268 11.09 16.51 -2.87
C GLU A 268 10.38 17.82 -2.46
N VAL A 269 10.52 18.87 -3.27
CA VAL A 269 9.94 20.19 -3.01
C VAL A 269 8.78 20.43 -3.97
N MET A 270 7.67 20.92 -3.42
CA MET A 270 6.50 21.38 -4.16
C MET A 270 6.23 22.85 -3.85
N GLU A 271 5.85 23.62 -4.85
CA GLU A 271 5.60 25.06 -4.75
C GLU A 271 4.29 25.45 -5.44
N LEU A 272 3.74 26.58 -5.01
CA LEU A 272 2.59 27.24 -5.64
C LEU A 272 3.02 28.62 -6.15
N ARG A 273 2.90 28.86 -7.46
CA ARG A 273 3.06 30.18 -8.06
C ARG A 273 1.70 30.84 -8.24
N ARG A 274 1.44 31.90 -7.49
CA ARG A 274 0.20 32.68 -7.61
C ARG A 274 0.24 33.55 -8.87
N THR A 275 -0.93 33.89 -9.42
CA THR A 275 -1.03 34.75 -10.62
C THR A 275 -0.41 36.14 -10.45
N LYS A 276 -0.31 36.63 -9.21
CA LYS A 276 0.38 37.88 -8.86
C LYS A 276 1.92 37.75 -8.80
N GLY A 277 2.48 36.63 -9.24
CA GLY A 277 3.93 36.39 -9.35
C GLY A 277 4.62 35.93 -8.05
N LYS A 278 3.92 35.87 -6.92
CA LYS A 278 4.45 35.33 -5.66
C LYS A 278 4.49 33.81 -5.73
N THR A 279 5.67 33.22 -5.51
CA THR A 279 5.85 31.79 -5.28
C THR A 279 5.90 31.51 -3.79
N GLU A 280 5.23 30.46 -3.34
CA GLU A 280 5.24 29.99 -1.96
C GLU A 280 5.48 28.49 -1.89
N LEU A 281 6.21 28.07 -0.86
CA LEU A 281 6.49 26.66 -0.59
C LEU A 281 5.18 25.95 -0.21
N MET A 282 4.82 24.89 -0.93
CA MET A 282 3.71 24.01 -0.54
C MET A 282 4.22 22.99 0.47
N PHE A 283 5.28 22.26 0.14
CA PHE A 283 5.82 21.21 1.00
C PHE A 283 7.27 20.90 0.63
N ASP A 284 8.08 20.55 1.63
CA ASP A 284 9.47 20.10 1.45
C ASP A 284 9.64 18.76 2.18
N ALA A 285 9.60 17.66 1.41
CA ALA A 285 9.70 16.30 1.93
C ALA A 285 11.03 16.03 2.65
N SER A 286 12.11 16.75 2.32
CA SER A 286 13.43 16.56 2.94
C SER A 286 13.51 17.09 4.37
N LYS A 287 12.60 18.00 4.74
CA LYS A 287 12.53 18.63 6.07
C LYS A 287 11.32 18.16 6.88
N ALA A 288 10.48 17.31 6.28
CA ALA A 288 9.22 16.90 6.88
C ALA A 288 9.45 15.98 8.08
N GLN A 289 8.70 16.22 9.16
CA GLN A 289 8.65 15.34 10.32
C GLN A 289 7.29 14.66 10.33
N VAL A 290 7.28 13.34 10.17
CA VAL A 290 6.04 12.56 10.11
C VAL A 290 5.43 12.43 11.51
N THR A 291 4.15 12.76 11.61
CA THR A 291 3.35 12.51 12.81
C THR A 291 3.28 11.01 13.07
N GLN A 292 3.66 10.61 14.28
CA GLN A 292 3.66 9.20 14.66
C GLN A 292 2.26 8.76 15.09
N LYS A 293 1.81 7.64 14.54
CA LYS A 293 0.58 6.96 14.98
C LYS A 293 0.86 6.05 16.16
N THR A 294 -0.03 6.09 17.14
CA THR A 294 -0.13 5.15 18.25
C THR A 294 -1.09 4.03 17.89
N VAL A 295 -0.62 2.79 17.96
CA VAL A 295 -1.42 1.59 17.68
C VAL A 295 -1.37 0.70 18.92
N LEU A 296 -2.50 0.07 19.26
CA LEU A 296 -2.55 -0.87 20.38
C LEU A 296 -1.51 -2.00 20.21
N PRO A 297 -0.93 -2.52 21.30
CA PRO A 297 -0.10 -3.72 21.25
C PRO A 297 -0.85 -4.89 20.61
N GLU A 298 -0.16 -5.74 19.83
CA GLU A 298 -0.78 -6.88 19.14
C GLU A 298 -1.55 -7.84 20.08
N SER A 299 -1.17 -7.91 21.36
CA SER A 299 -1.87 -8.71 22.38
C SER A 299 -3.26 -8.18 22.73
N GLU A 300 -3.47 -6.88 22.61
CA GLU A 300 -4.71 -6.16 22.93
C GLU A 300 -5.59 -5.94 21.69
N GLN A 301 -5.02 -6.13 20.50
CA GLN A 301 -5.75 -6.01 19.23
C GLN A 301 -6.79 -7.12 19.05
N ASP A 302 -7.87 -6.84 18.32
CA ASP A 302 -8.80 -7.85 17.83
C ASP A 302 -8.11 -8.81 16.84
N TRP A 303 -8.66 -10.01 16.66
CA TRP A 303 -8.01 -11.08 15.89
C TRP A 303 -7.77 -10.74 14.41
N ASN A 304 -8.61 -9.86 13.84
CA ASN A 304 -8.60 -9.38 12.47
C ASN A 304 -8.03 -7.96 12.32
N GLU A 305 -7.39 -7.40 13.36
CA GLU A 305 -6.63 -6.17 13.20
C GLU A 305 -5.37 -6.42 12.37
N SER A 306 -5.08 -5.55 11.40
CA SER A 306 -4.05 -5.79 10.38
C SER A 306 -2.70 -6.19 10.95
N ARG A 307 -2.22 -5.52 12.00
CA ARG A 307 -0.89 -5.84 12.57
C ARG A 307 -0.88 -7.21 13.23
N ARG A 308 -1.91 -7.55 14.00
CA ARG A 308 -2.06 -8.89 14.61
C ARG A 308 -2.23 -9.97 13.54
N LEU A 309 -3.15 -9.77 12.60
CA LEU A 309 -3.47 -10.71 11.53
C LEU A 309 -2.24 -11.03 10.66
N TRP A 310 -1.52 -9.99 10.23
CA TRP A 310 -0.36 -10.12 9.34
C TRP A 310 0.97 -10.22 10.09
N SER A 311 0.94 -10.38 11.42
CA SER A 311 2.14 -10.30 12.27
C SER A 311 3.22 -11.27 11.82
N ARG A 312 2.87 -12.53 11.51
CA ARG A 312 3.89 -13.49 11.11
C ARG A 312 4.44 -13.26 9.71
N VAL A 313 3.58 -12.89 8.74
CA VAL A 313 4.04 -12.49 7.41
C VAL A 313 5.03 -11.32 7.53
N THR A 314 4.71 -10.36 8.39
CA THR A 314 5.55 -9.19 8.68
C THR A 314 6.88 -9.58 9.30
N ARG A 315 6.90 -10.45 10.32
CA ARG A 315 8.13 -10.93 10.96
C ARG A 315 9.01 -11.70 9.97
N ALA A 316 8.42 -12.59 9.17
CA ALA A 316 9.15 -13.39 8.18
C ALA A 316 9.77 -12.51 7.08
N ILE A 317 9.02 -11.55 6.52
CA ILE A 317 9.55 -10.58 5.56
C ILE A 317 10.71 -9.77 6.16
N LYS A 318 10.57 -9.29 7.40
CA LYS A 318 11.64 -8.54 8.08
C LYS A 318 12.90 -9.38 8.33
N LYS A 319 12.74 -10.68 8.60
CA LYS A 319 13.84 -11.66 8.72
C LYS A 319 14.39 -12.14 7.38
N LYS A 320 13.80 -11.72 6.25
CA LYS A 320 14.09 -12.21 4.90
C LYS A 320 13.88 -13.71 4.72
N ASP A 321 12.97 -14.29 5.51
CA ASP A 321 12.54 -15.69 5.38
C ASP A 321 11.35 -15.76 4.41
N LEU A 322 11.66 -15.94 3.12
CA LEU A 322 10.65 -15.91 2.05
C LEU A 322 9.73 -17.12 2.09
N ASP A 323 10.22 -18.27 2.55
CA ASP A 323 9.45 -19.50 2.64
C ASP A 323 8.41 -19.38 3.75
N LEU A 324 8.83 -18.97 4.96
CA LEU A 324 7.91 -18.74 6.07
C LEU A 324 6.91 -17.61 5.77
N ALA A 325 7.36 -16.56 5.08
CA ALA A 325 6.47 -15.48 4.66
C ALA A 325 5.38 -16.01 3.71
N THR A 326 5.75 -16.90 2.79
CA THR A 326 4.83 -17.50 1.83
C THR A 326 3.86 -18.44 2.52
N GLU A 327 4.34 -19.34 3.38
CA GLU A 327 3.50 -20.24 4.19
C GLU A 327 2.47 -19.46 5.02
N ALA A 328 2.92 -18.46 5.78
CA ALA A 328 2.04 -17.66 6.64
C ALA A 328 1.02 -16.86 5.82
N LYS A 329 1.42 -16.31 4.66
CA LYS A 329 0.53 -15.58 3.77
C LYS A 329 -0.52 -16.51 3.16
N THR A 330 -0.12 -17.68 2.69
CA THR A 330 -1.03 -18.69 2.13
C THR A 330 -2.07 -19.13 3.15
N ALA A 331 -1.68 -19.36 4.41
CA ALA A 331 -2.61 -19.73 5.48
C ALA A 331 -3.71 -18.67 5.71
N ILE A 332 -3.38 -17.37 5.66
CA ILE A 332 -4.36 -16.28 5.78
C ILE A 332 -5.29 -16.23 4.56
N GLU A 333 -4.75 -16.43 3.36
CA GLU A 333 -5.53 -16.43 2.12
C GLU A 333 -6.46 -17.64 2.02
N ASP A 334 -6.03 -18.82 2.46
CA ASP A 334 -6.87 -20.01 2.57
C ASP A 334 -7.99 -19.83 3.60
N PHE A 335 -7.66 -19.28 4.77
CA PHE A 335 -8.67 -18.93 5.78
C PHE A 335 -9.75 -18.00 5.21
N GLN A 336 -9.35 -17.00 4.43
CA GLN A 336 -10.29 -16.10 3.76
C GLN A 336 -11.14 -16.82 2.68
N ARG A 337 -10.54 -17.73 1.90
CA ARG A 337 -11.26 -18.55 0.91
C ARG A 337 -12.31 -19.46 1.56
N ASP A 338 -11.95 -20.13 2.64
CA ASP A 338 -12.85 -21.00 3.40
C ASP A 338 -14.05 -20.21 3.95
N ARG A 339 -13.81 -19.05 4.56
CA ARG A 339 -14.89 -18.20 5.08
C ARG A 339 -15.76 -17.56 4.00
N ALA A 340 -15.22 -17.34 2.80
CA ALA A 340 -16.03 -16.91 1.67
C ALA A 340 -17.01 -18.01 1.25
N ARG A 341 -16.52 -19.26 1.11
CA ARG A 341 -17.33 -20.43 0.79
C ARG A 341 -18.42 -20.68 1.84
N GLU A 342 -18.07 -20.65 3.13
CA GLU A 342 -19.04 -20.86 4.22
C GLU A 342 -20.18 -19.84 4.20
N ARG A 343 -19.87 -18.56 3.92
CA ARG A 343 -20.90 -17.51 3.83
C ARG A 343 -21.78 -17.69 2.60
N GLU A 344 -21.19 -18.07 1.47
CA GLU A 344 -21.94 -18.37 0.24
C GLU A 344 -22.90 -19.55 0.45
N GLU A 345 -22.45 -20.64 1.08
CA GLU A 345 -23.28 -21.81 1.41
C GLU A 345 -24.46 -21.46 2.34
N LYS A 346 -24.29 -20.49 3.24
CA LYS A 346 -25.34 -20.01 4.16
C LYS A 346 -26.19 -18.88 3.58
N GLY A 347 -25.83 -18.31 2.42
CA GLY A 347 -26.46 -17.12 1.87
C GLY A 347 -26.24 -15.85 2.72
N GLU A 348 -25.19 -15.82 3.54
CA GLU A 348 -24.87 -14.69 4.42
C GLU A 348 -24.10 -13.60 3.67
N ARG A 349 -24.49 -12.35 3.89
CA ARG A 349 -23.71 -11.18 3.42
C ARG A 349 -22.81 -10.70 4.54
N TRP A 350 -21.62 -10.20 4.16
CA TRP A 350 -20.77 -9.52 5.11
C TRP A 350 -21.40 -8.17 5.47
N GLU A 351 -21.54 -7.90 6.77
CA GLU A 351 -21.89 -6.58 7.27
C GLU A 351 -20.67 -5.94 7.91
N PRO A 352 -20.17 -4.81 7.37
CA PRO A 352 -19.05 -4.11 7.98
C PRO A 352 -19.36 -3.59 9.38
N VAL A 353 -18.33 -3.56 10.22
CA VAL A 353 -18.44 -3.14 11.62
C VAL A 353 -18.56 -1.62 11.73
N PHE A 354 -17.67 -0.90 11.04
CA PHE A 354 -17.53 0.55 11.21
C PHE A 354 -18.20 1.36 10.11
N PHE A 355 -18.61 0.73 9.02
CA PHE A 355 -19.09 1.44 7.83
C PHE A 355 -20.45 0.93 7.34
N LYS A 356 -21.21 1.83 6.71
CA LYS A 356 -22.46 1.55 6.01
C LYS A 356 -22.40 2.16 4.62
N LEU A 357 -22.99 1.48 3.63
CA LEU A 357 -23.12 2.00 2.28
C LEU A 357 -24.39 2.85 2.18
N VAL A 358 -24.25 4.13 1.83
CA VAL A 358 -25.35 5.09 1.65
C VAL A 358 -25.13 5.82 0.34
N ASP A 359 -26.09 5.77 -0.59
CA ASP A 359 -26.01 6.41 -1.91
C ASP A 359 -24.71 6.08 -2.67
N GLU A 360 -24.32 4.79 -2.66
CA GLU A 360 -23.07 4.26 -3.26
C GLU A 360 -21.77 4.73 -2.60
N GLU A 361 -21.87 5.44 -1.46
CA GLU A 361 -20.74 5.91 -0.68
C GLU A 361 -20.61 5.19 0.66
N TRP A 362 -19.39 4.78 1.01
CA TRP A 362 -19.12 4.26 2.34
C TRP A 362 -19.03 5.42 3.34
N LYS A 363 -19.90 5.39 4.35
CA LYS A 363 -19.92 6.36 5.45
C LYS A 363 -19.66 5.64 6.77
N PRO A 364 -18.99 6.29 7.74
CA PRO A 364 -18.86 5.70 9.07
C PRO A 364 -20.25 5.47 9.68
N LYS A 365 -20.39 4.42 10.49
CA LYS A 365 -21.53 4.17 11.38
C LYS A 365 -21.40 5.04 12.65
N PHE A 366 -20.98 6.28 12.47
CA PHE A 366 -20.69 7.25 13.51
C PHE A 366 -21.02 8.65 13.00
N GLU A 367 -21.51 9.50 13.88
CA GLU A 367 -21.75 10.92 13.63
C GLU A 367 -21.00 11.69 14.71
N LEU A 368 -20.11 12.59 14.30
CA LEU A 368 -19.31 13.36 15.23
C LEU A 368 -20.16 14.50 15.83
N PRO A 369 -20.31 14.57 17.17
CA PRO A 369 -20.95 15.71 17.84
C PRO A 369 -20.18 17.01 17.64
N ASP A 370 -20.89 18.14 17.74
CA ASP A 370 -20.29 19.47 17.66
C ASP A 370 -19.42 19.81 18.88
N ASP A 371 -19.73 19.25 20.07
CA ASP A 371 -18.90 19.43 21.26
C ASP A 371 -17.62 18.59 21.15
N CYS A 372 -16.45 19.24 21.17
CA CYS A 372 -15.17 18.57 20.97
C CYS A 372 -14.89 17.48 22.02
N LYS A 373 -15.26 17.73 23.28
CA LYS A 373 -14.95 16.80 24.37
C LYS A 373 -15.82 15.55 24.27
N GLU A 374 -17.13 15.74 24.07
CA GLU A 374 -18.06 14.65 23.79
C GLU A 374 -17.62 13.88 22.54
N GLY A 375 -17.23 14.59 21.47
CA GLY A 375 -16.75 13.99 20.24
C GLY A 375 -15.52 13.11 20.44
N THR A 376 -14.52 13.58 21.22
CA THR A 376 -13.32 12.81 21.56
C THR A 376 -13.65 11.55 22.36
N ASP A 377 -14.52 11.65 23.37
CA ASP A 377 -14.93 10.50 24.18
C ASP A 377 -15.71 9.46 23.35
N LEU A 378 -16.63 9.91 22.50
CA LEU A 378 -17.47 9.02 21.68
C LEU A 378 -16.70 8.37 20.55
N ILE A 379 -15.84 9.10 19.82
CA ILE A 379 -15.06 8.49 18.73
C ILE A 379 -14.03 7.51 19.27
N SER A 380 -13.42 7.80 20.43
CA SER A 380 -12.50 6.87 21.07
C SER A 380 -13.19 5.55 21.40
N LYS A 381 -14.40 5.60 21.98
CA LYS A 381 -15.21 4.39 22.25
C LYS A 381 -15.62 3.70 20.96
N PHE A 382 -16.12 4.45 19.98
CA PHE A 382 -16.54 3.91 18.68
C PHE A 382 -15.42 3.16 17.96
N ILE A 383 -14.16 3.59 18.07
CA ILE A 383 -13.03 2.95 17.39
C ILE A 383 -12.37 1.87 18.24
N PHE A 384 -12.21 2.08 19.55
CA PHE A 384 -11.36 1.24 20.41
C PHE A 384 -12.11 0.27 21.32
N ASP A 385 -13.43 0.38 21.46
CA ASP A 385 -14.18 -0.69 22.14
C ASP A 385 -14.03 -2.00 21.32
N HIS A 386 -14.13 -3.15 21.99
CA HIS A 386 -13.95 -4.44 21.31
C HIS A 386 -15.18 -4.76 20.45
N HIS A 387 -14.98 -4.90 19.15
CA HIS A 387 -16.08 -5.02 18.20
C HIS A 387 -16.17 -6.39 17.49
N THR A 388 -15.22 -7.31 17.72
CA THR A 388 -15.21 -8.58 16.99
C THR A 388 -15.16 -9.83 17.88
N SER A 389 -15.94 -10.84 17.51
CA SER A 389 -15.86 -12.19 18.08
C SER A 389 -14.84 -13.03 17.32
N LYS A 390 -14.03 -13.82 18.05
CA LYS A 390 -13.03 -14.71 17.46
C LYS A 390 -13.70 -15.83 16.67
N PRO A 391 -13.27 -16.13 15.43
CA PRO A 391 -13.80 -17.24 14.66
C PRO A 391 -13.32 -18.58 15.23
N THR A 392 -14.21 -19.58 15.21
CA THR A 392 -13.88 -20.98 15.48
C THR A 392 -13.71 -21.72 14.14
N SER A 393 -12.49 -21.79 13.62
CA SER A 393 -12.18 -22.58 12.41
C SER A 393 -10.79 -23.23 12.49
N ALA A 394 -10.66 -24.41 11.90
CA ALA A 394 -9.40 -25.16 11.86
C ALA A 394 -8.29 -24.37 11.16
N THR A 395 -8.62 -23.64 10.08
CA THR A 395 -7.68 -22.79 9.34
C THR A 395 -7.21 -21.59 10.19
N PHE A 396 -8.07 -21.06 11.07
CA PHE A 396 -7.65 -20.03 12.04
C PHE A 396 -6.74 -20.60 13.13
N ASP A 397 -6.97 -21.84 13.56
CA ASP A 397 -6.07 -22.51 14.51
C ASP A 397 -4.71 -22.84 13.89
N LEU A 398 -4.63 -23.11 12.58
CA LEU A 398 -3.37 -23.21 11.85
C LEU A 398 -2.61 -21.87 11.85
N ILE A 399 -3.30 -20.75 11.62
CA ILE A 399 -2.71 -19.41 11.76
C ILE A 399 -2.09 -19.25 13.15
N LYS A 400 -2.72 -19.74 14.22
CA LYS A 400 -2.15 -19.71 15.59
C LYS A 400 -1.05 -20.74 15.84
N GLU A 401 -1.13 -21.94 15.26
CA GLU A 401 -0.18 -23.01 15.53
C GLU A 401 1.22 -22.63 15.06
N ILE A 402 1.30 -22.05 13.87
CA ILE A 402 2.58 -21.57 13.33
C ILE A 402 3.15 -20.45 14.26
N ASP A 403 2.36 -19.79 15.13
CA ASP A 403 2.84 -18.69 16.01
C ASP A 403 3.58 -19.29 17.20
N ARG A 404 3.10 -20.45 17.66
CA ARG A 404 3.74 -21.20 18.73
C ARG A 404 5.08 -21.78 18.27
N ARG A 405 5.19 -22.25 17.03
CA ARG A 405 6.45 -22.85 16.51
C ARG A 405 7.62 -21.87 16.57
N GLU A 406 7.40 -20.56 16.36
CA GLU A 406 8.46 -19.54 16.52
C GLU A 406 8.85 -19.30 17.99
N SER A 407 7.90 -19.37 18.93
CA SER A 407 8.20 -19.16 20.37
C SER A 407 9.13 -20.22 20.96
N TYR A 408 9.13 -21.43 20.38
CA TYR A 408 10.02 -22.54 20.77
C TYR A 408 11.34 -22.58 19.98
N GLY A 409 11.47 -21.81 18.90
CA GLY A 409 12.68 -21.77 18.06
C GLY A 409 13.78 -20.82 18.55
N GLY A 410 13.53 -20.07 19.63
CA GLY A 410 14.44 -19.07 20.19
C GLY A 410 15.14 -19.53 21.47
N ASN A 411 15.90 -20.64 21.42
CA ASN A 411 17.07 -20.90 22.27
C ASN A 411 17.61 -22.32 22.01
N SER A 412 18.62 -22.43 21.15
CA SER A 412 19.58 -23.54 21.21
C SER A 412 21.01 -23.01 21.11
N SER A 413 21.36 -22.10 22.01
CA SER A 413 22.75 -21.82 22.35
C SER A 413 23.11 -22.52 23.65
N ASN A 414 23.99 -23.51 23.51
CA ASN A 414 24.87 -24.13 24.51
C ASN A 414 24.56 -23.85 25.99
N SER A 415 24.08 -24.89 26.68
CA SER A 415 24.38 -25.03 28.11
C SER A 415 25.04 -26.38 28.36
N ASN A 416 26.29 -26.29 28.81
CA ASN A 416 27.04 -27.37 29.44
C ASN A 416 26.20 -28.02 30.55
N SER A 417 26.12 -29.35 30.52
CA SER A 417 25.75 -30.13 31.71
C SER A 417 26.96 -30.98 32.09
N PRO A 418 27.44 -30.91 33.35
CA PRO A 418 28.46 -31.81 33.86
C PRO A 418 27.77 -33.08 34.37
N THR A 419 28.24 -34.26 33.98
CA THR A 419 27.86 -35.49 34.68
C THR A 419 29.06 -36.38 34.91
N THR A 420 29.44 -36.42 36.18
CA THR A 420 30.31 -37.39 36.82
C THR A 420 29.73 -38.80 36.66
N ALA A 421 30.65 -39.75 36.60
CA ALA A 421 30.50 -41.17 36.32
C ALA A 421 29.44 -41.95 37.11
N THR A 422 28.94 -43.03 36.49
CA THR A 422 29.09 -44.39 37.06
C THR A 422 28.86 -45.47 36.00
N ASN A 423 29.86 -46.35 35.88
CA ASN A 423 29.86 -47.59 35.10
C ASN A 423 28.90 -48.62 35.72
N VAL A 424 28.10 -49.31 34.90
CA VAL A 424 27.83 -50.75 35.07
C VAL A 424 27.66 -51.38 33.69
N ASN A 425 28.48 -52.39 33.41
CA ASN A 425 28.43 -53.29 32.25
C ASN A 425 27.22 -54.23 32.33
N SER A 426 26.60 -54.53 31.18
CA SER A 426 26.14 -55.89 30.87
C SER A 426 25.94 -56.06 29.37
N GLU A 427 26.74 -56.94 28.78
CA GLU A 427 26.58 -57.51 27.45
C GLU A 427 25.33 -58.41 27.39
N ASN A 428 24.59 -58.37 26.28
CA ASN A 428 24.01 -59.58 25.65
C ASN A 428 23.43 -59.28 24.26
N ASN A 429 24.20 -59.64 23.22
CA ASN A 429 23.87 -60.57 22.15
C ASN A 429 22.40 -60.71 21.67
N ARG A 430 22.12 -60.33 20.40
CA ARG A 430 21.82 -61.22 19.23
C ARG A 430 20.95 -60.58 18.12
N ASN A 431 21.52 -60.62 16.90
CA ASN A 431 20.97 -61.06 15.60
C ASN A 431 19.58 -60.61 15.09
N ASN A 432 19.59 -59.96 13.91
CA ASN A 432 19.14 -60.44 12.58
C ASN A 432 18.66 -59.24 11.74
N SER A 433 19.30 -58.83 10.64
CA SER A 433 19.50 -59.45 9.32
C SER A 433 18.62 -58.79 8.23
N ASN A 434 19.30 -58.02 7.36
CA ASN A 434 19.11 -57.80 5.92
C ASN A 434 17.86 -58.35 5.20
N HIS A 435 17.29 -57.52 4.32
CA HIS A 435 16.94 -57.77 2.89
C HIS A 435 17.00 -56.38 2.19
N GLY A 436 17.78 -56.10 1.13
CA GLY A 436 17.72 -56.66 -0.24
C GLY A 436 16.49 -56.08 -0.98
N THR A 437 16.48 -55.44 -2.16
CA THR A 437 17.37 -55.43 -3.33
C THR A 437 16.78 -54.51 -4.43
N LYS A 438 17.64 -53.69 -5.06
CA LYS A 438 17.86 -53.49 -6.52
C LYS A 438 16.72 -53.26 -7.56
N LYS A 439 17.09 -52.38 -8.52
CA LYS A 439 16.80 -52.35 -9.99
C LYS A 439 15.41 -51.85 -10.41
N ALA A 440 15.15 -51.26 -11.58
CA ALA A 440 15.87 -50.77 -12.77
C ALA A 440 14.73 -50.16 -13.65
N ASP A 441 14.86 -48.96 -14.21
CA ASP A 441 15.31 -48.70 -15.59
C ASP A 441 14.20 -48.79 -16.69
N GLN A 442 14.27 -47.82 -17.61
CA GLN A 442 13.64 -47.73 -18.95
C GLN A 442 12.14 -47.41 -19.12
N LEU A 443 11.87 -46.25 -19.76
CA LEU A 443 11.46 -46.22 -21.18
C LEU A 443 11.67 -44.83 -21.80
N ARG A 444 12.46 -44.79 -22.87
CA ARG A 444 12.73 -43.66 -23.76
C ARG A 444 12.40 -44.11 -25.19
N ARG A 445 12.03 -43.13 -26.04
CA ARG A 445 11.84 -43.14 -27.51
C ARG A 445 10.39 -43.47 -27.92
N LYS A 446 9.74 -42.72 -28.82
CA LYS A 446 10.15 -42.21 -30.15
C LYS A 446 9.32 -40.94 -30.48
N SER A 447 9.93 -39.83 -30.92
CA SER A 447 10.07 -39.35 -32.33
C SER A 447 8.71 -39.10 -33.01
N SER A 448 8.43 -38.01 -33.74
CA SER A 448 9.27 -37.08 -34.51
C SER A 448 8.34 -36.02 -35.15
N SER A 449 8.92 -34.84 -35.45
CA SER A 449 8.67 -33.98 -36.62
C SER A 449 7.23 -33.59 -36.97
N LEU A 450 6.94 -32.29 -36.91
CA LEU A 450 6.27 -31.58 -38.00
C LEU A 450 6.62 -30.09 -37.95
N SER A 451 7.05 -29.63 -39.11
CA SER A 451 7.56 -28.31 -39.48
C SER A 451 6.47 -27.23 -39.54
N SER A 452 6.88 -26.01 -39.21
CA SER A 452 6.16 -24.75 -39.39
C SER A 452 5.70 -24.51 -40.84
N PRO A 453 4.62 -23.72 -41.02
CA PRO A 453 4.49 -22.84 -42.16
C PRO A 453 4.63 -21.37 -41.72
N GLY A 454 5.46 -20.63 -42.47
CA GLY A 454 5.58 -19.19 -42.38
C GLY A 454 4.30 -18.47 -42.82
N ILE A 455 4.07 -17.29 -42.26
CA ILE A 455 3.04 -16.36 -42.70
C ILE A 455 3.75 -15.09 -43.16
N ASP A 456 3.47 -14.76 -44.41
CA ASP A 456 3.98 -13.61 -45.16
C ASP A 456 3.53 -12.28 -44.56
N VAL A 457 4.45 -11.32 -44.63
CA VAL A 457 4.23 -9.90 -44.37
C VAL A 457 3.74 -9.25 -45.66
N VAL A 458 2.53 -8.69 -45.66
CA VAL A 458 2.08 -7.73 -46.67
C VAL A 458 1.65 -6.45 -45.97
N GLY A 459 2.27 -5.34 -46.36
CA GLY A 459 1.99 -4.01 -45.85
C GLY A 459 0.90 -3.27 -46.63
N ILE A 460 0.22 -2.39 -45.88
CA ILE A 460 -0.33 -1.08 -46.23
C ILE A 460 -1.44 -1.02 -47.28
N ASP A 461 -2.65 -0.61 -46.86
CA ASP A 461 -3.27 0.58 -47.46
C ASP A 461 -4.14 1.38 -46.47
N LYS A 462 -4.18 2.70 -46.71
CA LYS A 462 -4.90 3.75 -45.96
C LYS A 462 -6.29 3.99 -46.56
N ARG A 463 -7.18 4.60 -45.73
CA ARG A 463 -8.54 5.12 -46.00
C ARG A 463 -9.62 4.04 -45.80
N ASP A 464 -10.74 4.28 -45.11
CA ASP A 464 -11.59 5.47 -45.07
C ASP A 464 -12.29 5.71 -43.71
N SER A 465 -12.76 6.95 -43.60
CA SER A 465 -13.60 7.54 -42.57
C SER A 465 -15.03 6.98 -42.47
N SER A 466 -15.60 7.20 -41.28
CA SER A 466 -17.00 7.51 -40.98
C SER A 466 -17.96 6.39 -40.53
N THR A 467 -18.66 6.73 -39.44
CA THR A 467 -20.00 6.29 -39.02
C THR A 467 -20.10 4.96 -38.30
N PHE A 468 -20.41 4.97 -36.99
CA PHE A 468 -21.60 4.30 -36.46
C PHE A 468 -21.96 4.81 -35.05
N GLN A 469 -23.23 5.20 -34.93
CA GLN A 469 -23.96 5.61 -33.73
C GLN A 469 -24.24 4.43 -32.79
N GLN A 470 -24.42 4.79 -31.51
CA GLN A 470 -25.36 4.28 -30.51
C GLN A 470 -25.79 2.81 -30.58
N ILE A 471 -25.58 2.07 -29.49
CA ILE A 471 -26.65 1.29 -28.83
C ILE A 471 -26.44 1.34 -27.30
N SER A 472 -27.51 1.75 -26.63
CA SER A 472 -27.96 1.67 -25.21
C SER A 472 -27.00 1.22 -24.10
#